data_AF-A0A4Q7Z883-F1
#
_entry.id   AF-A0A4Q7Z883-F1
#
_cell.length_a   1.000
_cell.length_b   1.000
_cell.length_c   1.000
_cell.angle_alpha   90.00
_cell.angle_beta   90.00
_cell.angle_gamma   90.00
#
_symmetry.space_group_name_H-M   'P 1'
#
loop_
_entity.id
_entity.type
_entity.pdbx_description
1 polymer ?
#
loop_
_entity_poly.entity_id
_entity_poly.type
_entity_poly.pdbx_seq_one_letter_code
_entity_poly.pdbx_strand_id
1 'polypeptide(L)'
;MSAAAAVLARRFLLQVWDAELGACVDVVGVLAVAGGEHAAVWLPRVWDRATRWQERLDGADDVAAAVEQWTDEAGGLQLTEIDPDPAGVDVRTAAEFALDELLAVVLPLVDGAV
;
A
#
# COMPACT_ATOMS: atom_id res chain seq x y z
N MET A 1 -6.38 -33.99 -5.61
CA MET A 1 -6.62 -32.53 -5.52
C MET A 1 -5.33 -31.91 -5.03
N SER A 2 -4.56 -31.32 -5.94
CA SER A 2 -3.34 -30.59 -5.58
C SER A 2 -3.76 -29.36 -4.78
N ALA A 3 -3.19 -29.15 -3.60
CA ALA A 3 -3.31 -27.86 -2.92
C ALA A 3 -2.60 -26.85 -3.82
N ALA A 4 -3.35 -26.04 -4.57
CA ALA A 4 -2.79 -24.80 -5.08
C ALA A 4 -2.32 -24.05 -3.84
N ALA A 5 -1.01 -23.83 -3.71
CA ALA A 5 -0.49 -23.01 -2.63
C ALA A 5 -1.24 -21.69 -2.67
N ALA A 6 -1.88 -21.30 -1.56
CA ALA A 6 -2.51 -19.99 -1.47
C ALA A 6 -1.41 -18.96 -1.74
N VAL A 7 -1.54 -18.21 -2.83
CA VAL A 7 -0.61 -17.14 -3.15
C VAL A 7 -0.94 -16.03 -2.15
N LEU A 8 -0.09 -15.86 -1.15
CA LEU A 8 -0.26 -14.78 -0.18
C LEU A 8 -0.07 -13.44 -0.90
N ALA A 9 -1.02 -12.53 -0.72
CA ALA A 9 -0.91 -11.21 -1.30
C ALA A 9 0.25 -10.45 -0.64
N ARG A 10 1.14 -9.90 -1.46
CA ARG A 10 2.12 -8.92 -1.01
C ARG A 10 1.42 -7.60 -0.76
N ARG A 11 1.79 -6.93 0.32
CA ARG A 11 1.13 -5.70 0.79
C ARG A 11 2.17 -4.58 0.87
N PHE A 12 1.78 -3.37 0.48
CA PHE A 12 2.67 -2.22 0.41
C PHE A 12 1.99 -0.96 0.93
N LEU A 13 2.76 -0.11 1.61
CA LEU A 13 2.36 1.25 1.93
C LEU A 13 2.62 2.16 0.73
N LEU A 14 1.62 2.94 0.34
CA LEU A 14 1.75 3.99 -0.68
C LEU A 14 2.20 5.27 0.02
N GLN A 15 3.44 5.71 -0.22
CA GLN A 15 4.02 6.85 0.48
C GLN A 15 4.29 8.04 -0.44
N VAL A 16 4.19 9.23 0.12
CA VAL A 16 4.64 10.48 -0.50
C VAL A 16 5.86 10.96 0.27
N TRP A 17 6.93 11.20 -0.48
CA TRP A 17 8.22 11.62 0.06
C TRP A 17 8.53 13.05 -0.36
N ASP A 18 9.11 13.80 0.57
CA ASP A 18 9.66 15.11 0.31
C ASP A 18 11.18 14.99 0.15
N ALA A 19 11.67 15.40 -1.02
CA ALA A 19 13.08 15.28 -1.37
C ALA A 19 13.98 16.24 -0.57
N GLU A 20 13.46 17.40 -0.15
CA GLU A 20 14.22 18.38 0.64
C GLU A 20 14.36 17.92 2.09
N LEU A 21 13.31 17.30 2.64
CA LEU A 21 13.33 16.73 3.99
C LEU A 21 14.01 15.35 4.03
N GLY A 22 14.13 14.67 2.89
CA GLY A 22 14.65 13.31 2.83
C GLY A 22 13.82 12.34 3.69
N ALA A 23 12.50 12.57 3.75
CA ALA A 23 11.60 11.84 4.64
C ALA A 23 10.23 11.60 4.00
N CYS A 24 9.58 10.53 4.44
CA CYS A 24 8.16 10.28 4.18
C CYS A 24 7.32 11.35 4.89
N VAL A 25 6.50 12.07 4.12
CA VAL A 25 5.61 13.11 4.65
C VAL A 25 4.19 12.62 4.82
N ASP A 26 3.76 11.63 4.03
CA ASP A 26 2.46 10.98 4.18
C ASP A 26 2.46 9.52 3.73
N VAL A 27 1.67 8.71 4.44
CA VAL A 27 1.14 7.45 3.92
C VAL A 27 -0.25 7.76 3.38
N VAL A 28 -0.53 7.39 2.14
CA VAL A 28 -1.79 7.73 1.45
C VAL A 28 -2.71 6.54 1.20
N GLY A 29 -2.21 5.33 1.41
CA GLY A 29 -3.01 4.13 1.24
C GLY A 29 -2.17 2.86 1.31
N VAL A 30 -2.82 1.77 0.98
CA VAL A 30 -2.24 0.43 0.90
C VAL A 30 -2.51 -0.14 -0.47
N LEU A 31 -1.52 -0.82 -1.03
CA LEU A 31 -1.62 -1.63 -2.24
C LEU A 31 -1.40 -3.10 -1.87
N ALA A 32 -2.24 -3.99 -2.39
CA ALA A 32 -2.00 -5.42 -2.36
C ALA A 32 -1.92 -5.99 -3.77
N VAL A 33 -1.05 -6.99 -3.96
CA VAL A 33 -0.80 -7.64 -5.25
C VAL A 33 -0.70 -9.16 -5.09
N ALA A 34 -1.41 -9.91 -5.93
CA ALA A 34 -1.32 -11.36 -6.02
C ALA A 34 -1.73 -11.86 -7.42
N GLY A 35 -0.94 -12.75 -8.03
CA GLY A 35 -1.36 -13.48 -9.23
C GLY A 35 -1.76 -12.62 -10.44
N GLY A 36 -1.21 -11.39 -10.56
CA GLY A 36 -1.58 -10.42 -11.60
C GLY A 36 -2.76 -9.52 -11.26
N GLU A 37 -3.44 -9.77 -10.15
CA GLU A 37 -4.46 -8.89 -9.58
C GLU A 37 -3.82 -7.90 -8.60
N HIS A 38 -4.44 -6.73 -8.47
CA HIS A 38 -4.04 -5.73 -7.50
C HIS A 38 -5.26 -4.96 -6.97
N ALA A 39 -5.14 -4.42 -5.76
CA ALA A 39 -6.14 -3.53 -5.19
C ALA A 39 -5.47 -2.45 -4.34
N ALA A 40 -5.87 -1.19 -4.55
CA ALA A 40 -5.48 -0.06 -3.72
C ALA A 40 -6.63 0.40 -2.82
N VAL A 41 -6.33 0.68 -1.56
CA VAL A 41 -7.25 1.25 -0.58
C VAL A 41 -6.66 2.54 -0.05
N TRP A 42 -7.42 3.62 -0.12
CA TRP A 42 -6.94 4.98 0.13
C TRP A 42 -7.34 5.49 1.50
N LEU A 43 -6.46 6.27 2.13
CA LEU A 43 -6.78 7.00 3.35
C LEU A 43 -7.68 8.21 3.03
N PRO A 44 -8.84 8.39 3.70
CA PRO A 44 -9.78 9.46 3.36
C PRO A 44 -9.23 10.88 3.51
N ARG A 45 -8.24 11.10 4.39
CA ARG A 45 -7.76 12.44 4.76
C ARG A 45 -6.73 13.04 3.78
N VAL A 46 -6.29 12.30 2.78
CA VAL A 46 -5.12 12.67 1.94
C VAL A 46 -5.40 12.55 0.44
N TRP A 47 -6.64 12.80 0.04
CA TRP A 47 -7.11 12.61 -1.34
C TRP A 47 -6.25 13.33 -2.39
N ASP A 48 -5.89 14.60 -2.17
CA ASP A 48 -5.07 15.38 -3.11
C ASP A 48 -3.66 14.79 -3.30
N ARG A 49 -3.10 14.17 -2.25
CA ARG A 49 -1.79 13.50 -2.30
C ARG A 49 -1.90 12.10 -2.90
N ALA A 50 -3.03 11.43 -2.69
CA ALA A 50 -3.35 10.14 -3.28
C ALA A 50 -3.50 10.20 -4.81
N THR A 51 -3.91 11.34 -5.38
CA THR A 51 -4.09 11.51 -6.83
C THR A 51 -2.85 11.11 -7.63
N ARG A 52 -1.64 11.46 -7.17
CA ARG A 52 -0.39 11.09 -7.88
C ARG A 52 -0.16 9.57 -7.90
N TRP A 53 -0.57 8.88 -6.84
CA TRP A 53 -0.52 7.42 -6.78
C TRP A 53 -1.59 6.78 -7.67
N GLN A 54 -2.80 7.34 -7.70
CA GLN A 54 -3.86 6.89 -8.60
C GLN A 54 -3.42 7.00 -10.07
N GLU A 55 -2.91 8.16 -10.48
CA GLU A 55 -2.38 8.38 -11.84
C GLU A 55 -1.26 7.38 -12.18
N ARG A 56 -0.39 7.07 -11.22
CA ARG A 56 0.72 6.12 -11.40
C ARG A 56 0.22 4.68 -11.55
N LEU A 57 -0.79 4.28 -10.79
CA LEU A 57 -1.42 2.96 -10.91
C LEU A 57 -2.19 2.83 -12.22
N ASP A 58 -2.97 3.86 -12.59
CA ASP A 58 -3.75 3.88 -13.83
C ASP A 58 -2.86 3.84 -15.08
N GLY A 59 -1.64 4.38 -14.98
CA GLY A 59 -0.65 4.37 -16.05
C GLY A 59 0.21 3.10 -16.13
N ALA A 60 0.06 2.14 -15.22
CA ALA A 60 0.86 0.92 -15.19
C ALA A 60 0.20 -0.22 -15.97
N ASP A 61 0.91 -0.76 -16.97
CA ASP A 61 0.44 -1.90 -17.77
C ASP A 61 0.39 -3.22 -16.95
N ASP A 62 1.36 -3.41 -16.06
CA ASP A 62 1.45 -4.54 -15.13
C ASP A 62 1.92 -4.03 -13.76
N VAL A 63 0.97 -3.88 -12.84
CA VAL A 63 1.24 -3.40 -11.48
C VAL A 63 2.15 -4.37 -10.72
N ALA A 64 2.05 -5.68 -10.94
CA ALA A 64 2.89 -6.64 -10.23
C ALA A 64 4.36 -6.51 -10.62
N ALA A 65 4.64 -6.32 -11.90
CA ALA A 65 5.99 -6.02 -12.37
C ALA A 65 6.46 -4.62 -11.94
N ALA A 66 5.56 -3.63 -12.00
CA ALA A 66 5.89 -2.24 -11.67
C ALA A 66 6.24 -2.05 -10.19
N VAL A 67 5.63 -2.81 -9.29
CA VAL A 67 5.93 -2.78 -7.85
C VAL A 67 7.39 -3.10 -7.53
N GLU A 68 8.02 -4.02 -8.25
CA GLU A 68 9.44 -4.32 -8.06
C GLU A 68 10.30 -3.08 -8.37
N GLN A 69 10.00 -2.43 -9.49
CA GLN A 69 10.68 -1.20 -9.88
C GLN A 69 10.43 -0.08 -8.87
N TRP A 70 9.17 0.11 -8.44
CA TRP A 70 8.78 1.21 -7.55
C TRP A 70 9.31 1.07 -6.13
N THR A 71 9.64 -0.16 -5.70
CA THR A 71 10.25 -0.42 -4.39
C THR A 71 11.74 -0.03 -4.39
N ASP A 72 12.42 -0.16 -5.54
CA ASP A 72 13.83 0.22 -5.69
C ASP A 72 14.02 1.70 -6.08
N GLU A 73 12.96 2.38 -6.51
CA GLU A 73 13.03 3.77 -6.95
C GLU A 73 13.11 4.77 -5.78
N ALA A 74 14.10 5.67 -5.85
CA ALA A 74 14.12 6.87 -5.03
C ALA A 74 13.36 8.00 -5.74
N GLY A 75 12.31 8.51 -5.11
CA GLY A 75 11.50 9.59 -5.67
C GLY A 75 10.47 10.15 -4.69
N GLY A 76 9.58 11.01 -5.21
CA GLY A 76 8.50 11.62 -4.43
C GLY A 76 7.32 10.67 -4.14
N LEU A 77 7.28 9.51 -4.79
CA LEU A 77 6.35 8.42 -4.50
C LEU A 77 7.20 7.17 -4.25
N GLN A 78 7.01 6.52 -3.12
CA GLN A 78 7.76 5.32 -2.76
C GLN A 78 6.86 4.23 -2.19
N LEU A 79 7.24 2.98 -2.42
CA LEU A 79 6.61 1.82 -1.79
C LEU A 79 7.44 1.34 -0.60
N THR A 80 6.74 0.89 0.42
CA THR A 80 7.35 0.07 1.48
C THR A 80 6.57 -1.22 1.58
N GLU A 81 7.24 -2.34 1.34
CA GLU A 81 6.65 -3.66 1.56
C GLU A 81 6.43 -3.87 3.07
N ILE A 82 5.24 -4.36 3.41
CA ILE A 82 4.88 -4.80 4.76
C ILE A 82 4.62 -6.30 4.73
N ASP A 83 4.46 -6.90 5.91
CA ASP A 83 4.26 -8.34 6.02
C ASP A 83 3.18 -8.82 5.03
N PRO A 84 3.37 -9.96 4.34
CA PRO A 84 2.34 -10.49 3.46
C PRO A 84 1.08 -10.83 4.26
N ASP A 85 -0.07 -10.88 3.59
CA ASP A 85 -1.31 -11.31 4.24
C ASP A 85 -1.15 -12.75 4.78
N PRO A 86 -1.40 -13.01 6.08
CA PRO A 86 -1.29 -14.35 6.63
C PRO A 86 -2.46 -15.26 6.27
N ALA A 87 -3.59 -14.70 5.81
CA ALA A 87 -4.85 -15.41 5.65
C ALA A 87 -5.07 -16.00 4.24
N GLY A 88 -4.29 -15.59 3.24
CA GLY A 88 -4.49 -15.99 1.85
C GLY A 88 -5.82 -15.48 1.30
N VAL A 89 -6.24 -14.28 1.71
CA VAL A 89 -7.47 -13.64 1.23
C VAL A 89 -7.25 -13.00 -0.15
N ASP A 90 -8.33 -12.54 -0.77
CA ASP A 90 -8.24 -11.77 -2.02
C ASP A 90 -7.49 -10.45 -1.82
N VAL A 91 -6.97 -9.89 -2.91
CA VAL A 91 -6.14 -8.68 -2.89
C VAL A 91 -6.85 -7.48 -2.28
N ARG A 92 -8.18 -7.34 -2.44
CA ARG A 92 -8.90 -6.21 -1.87
C ARG A 92 -8.99 -6.34 -0.37
N THR A 93 -9.40 -7.50 0.13
CA THR A 93 -9.47 -7.79 1.56
C THR A 93 -8.09 -7.66 2.22
N ALA A 94 -7.02 -8.12 1.56
CA ALA A 94 -5.65 -7.99 2.06
C ALA A 94 -5.23 -6.52 2.25
N ALA A 95 -5.59 -5.65 1.30
CA ALA A 95 -5.29 -4.22 1.39
C ALA A 95 -6.15 -3.51 2.47
N GLU A 96 -7.41 -3.91 2.64
CA GLU A 96 -8.29 -3.38 3.68
C GLU A 96 -7.79 -3.76 5.08
N PHE A 97 -7.40 -5.01 5.30
CA PHE A 97 -6.82 -5.44 6.58
C PHE A 97 -5.52 -4.71 6.92
N ALA A 98 -4.62 -4.54 5.96
CA ALA A 98 -3.40 -3.76 6.21
C ALA A 98 -3.72 -2.28 6.51
N LEU A 99 -4.76 -1.71 5.90
CA LEU A 99 -5.20 -0.36 6.23
C LEU A 99 -5.79 -0.28 7.65
N ASP A 100 -6.60 -1.26 8.05
CA ASP A 100 -7.16 -1.34 9.40
C ASP A 100 -6.05 -1.50 10.45
N GLU A 101 -5.03 -2.32 10.17
CA GLU A 101 -3.83 -2.49 11.01
C GLU A 101 -3.09 -1.16 11.17
N LEU A 102 -2.87 -0.43 10.06
CA LEU A 102 -2.23 0.89 10.09
C LEU A 102 -3.03 1.89 10.93
N LEU A 103 -4.35 1.94 10.73
CA LEU A 103 -5.24 2.82 11.48
C LEU A 103 -5.29 2.46 12.96
N ALA A 104 -5.24 1.17 13.32
CA ALA A 104 -5.21 0.70 14.70
C ALA A 104 -3.93 1.12 15.45
N VAL A 105 -2.81 1.34 14.75
CA VAL A 105 -1.57 1.87 15.36
C VAL A 105 -1.63 3.40 15.49
N VAL A 106 -2.27 4.09 14.56
CA VAL A 106 -2.31 5.56 14.51
C VAL A 106 -3.41 6.16 15.39
N LEU A 107 -4.60 5.54 15.45
CA LEU A 107 -5.75 6.06 16.21
C LEU A 107 -5.56 6.10 17.75
N PRO A 108 -4.88 5.15 18.42
CA PRO A 108 -4.65 5.25 19.86
C PRO A 108 -3.79 6.46 20.28
N LEU A 109 -3.07 7.08 19.34
CA LEU A 109 -2.24 8.27 19.60
C LEU A 109 -3.05 9.58 19.59
N VAL A 110 -4.26 9.60 19.04
CA VAL A 110 -5.12 10.80 18.98
C VAL A 110 -6.18 10.86 20.09
N ASP A 111 -6.47 9.73 20.76
CA ASP A 111 -7.41 9.68 21.89
C ASP A 111 -6.76 9.87 23.27
N GLY A 112 -5.43 10.07 23.33
CA GLY A 112 -4.68 10.33 24.57
C GLY A 112 -4.62 11.80 25.02
N ALA A 113 -5.28 12.70 24.31
CA ALA A 113 -5.32 14.13 24.62
C ALA A 113 -6.74 14.56 25.04
N VAL A 114 -7.20 14.07 26.19
CA VAL A 114 -8.34 14.65 26.94
C VAL A 114 -7.97 14.79 28.41
#